data_AF-A0A101WDU0-F1
#
_entry.id   AF-A0A101WDU0-F1
#
_cell.length_a   1.000
_cell.length_b   1.000
_cell.length_c   1.000
_cell.angle_alpha   90.00
_cell.angle_beta   90.00
_cell.angle_gamma   90.00
#
_symmetry.space_group_name_H-M   'P 1'
#
loop_
_entity.id
_entity.type
_entity.pdbx_description
1 polymer ?
#
loop_
_entity_poly.entity_id
_entity_poly.type
_entity_poly.pdbx_seq_one_letter_code
_entity_poly.pdbx_strand_id
1 'polypeptide(L)'
;MYYIVQPGNSLHNIAMQYNTTVRHLMNLNPRISNPNKIHVGERIEVGNLWSGLNPWWGNEYQRGQEEYRRGRAEYQRGREEYLKNRGR
;
A
#
# COMPACT_ATOMS: atom_id res chain seq x y z
N MET A 1 11.99 -9.87 8.29
CA MET A 1 12.10 -8.47 8.74
C MET A 1 10.75 -8.04 9.27
N TYR A 2 10.70 -7.15 10.26
CA TYR A 2 9.44 -6.71 10.87
C TYR A 2 9.28 -5.19 10.84
N TYR A 3 8.04 -4.75 10.67
CA TYR A 3 7.60 -3.36 10.80
C TYR A 3 6.65 -3.22 11.99
N ILE A 4 6.72 -2.11 12.73
CA ILE A 4 5.78 -1.79 13.80
C ILE A 4 4.81 -0.73 13.29
N VAL A 5 3.51 -1.06 13.29
CA VAL A 5 2.45 -0.17 12.81
C VAL A 5 2.41 1.11 13.64
N GLN A 6 2.44 2.26 12.96
CA GLN A 6 2.31 3.58 13.56
C GLN A 6 0.93 4.18 13.28
N PRO A 7 0.52 5.22 14.05
CA PRO A 7 -0.72 5.94 13.76
C PRO A 7 -0.77 6.42 12.31
N GLY A 8 -1.88 6.15 11.63
CA GLY A 8 -2.09 6.53 10.23
C GLY A 8 -1.50 5.56 9.19
N ASN A 9 -0.87 4.46 9.61
CA ASN A 9 -0.46 3.43 8.66
C ASN A 9 -1.63 2.57 8.18
N SER A 10 -1.47 2.06 6.97
CA SER A 10 -2.29 1.02 6.39
C SER A 10 -1.38 -0.10 5.87
N LEU A 11 -1.91 -1.30 5.70
CA LEU A 11 -1.20 -2.40 5.05
C LEU A 11 -0.75 -2.03 3.64
N HIS A 12 -1.50 -1.16 2.96
CA HIS A 12 -1.16 -0.67 1.64
C HIS A 12 0.11 0.22 1.67
N ASN A 13 0.18 1.16 2.60
CA ASN A 13 1.35 2.04 2.74
C ASN A 13 2.59 1.24 3.17
N ILE A 14 2.43 0.26 4.06
CA ILE A 14 3.53 -0.63 4.47
C ILE A 14 3.99 -1.46 3.27
N ALA A 15 3.07 -2.06 2.52
CA ALA A 15 3.36 -2.80 1.30
C ALA A 15 4.18 -1.96 0.31
N MET A 16 3.75 -0.71 0.06
CA MET A 16 4.48 0.24 -0.78
C MET A 16 5.88 0.55 -0.26
N GLN A 17 6.02 0.84 1.03
CA GLN A 17 7.31 1.15 1.65
C GLN A 17 8.30 0.00 1.52
N TYR A 18 7.82 -1.25 1.56
CA TYR A 18 8.63 -2.46 1.49
C TYR A 18 8.61 -3.12 0.11
N ASN A 19 8.22 -2.39 -0.95
CA ASN A 19 8.09 -2.89 -2.33
C ASN A 19 7.47 -4.30 -2.43
N THR A 20 6.39 -4.53 -1.70
CA THR A 20 5.65 -5.79 -1.66
C THR A 20 4.15 -5.54 -1.79
N THR A 21 3.33 -6.58 -1.85
CA THR A 21 1.87 -6.41 -1.99
C THR A 21 1.14 -6.64 -0.66
N VAL A 22 -0.03 -6.03 -0.50
CA VAL A 22 -0.93 -6.32 0.64
C VAL A 22 -1.21 -7.81 0.75
N ARG A 23 -1.44 -8.49 -0.39
CA ARG A 23 -1.67 -9.94 -0.44
C ARG A 23 -0.46 -10.71 0.07
N HIS A 24 0.75 -10.32 -0.32
CA HIS A 24 1.97 -10.94 0.18
C HIS A 24 2.15 -10.71 1.69
N LEU A 25 1.90 -9.49 2.17
CA LEU A 25 1.92 -9.20 3.60
C LEU A 25 0.88 -10.02 4.37
N MET A 26 -0.33 -10.20 3.85
CA MET A 26 -1.35 -11.06 4.47
C MET A 26 -0.95 -12.54 4.47
N ASN A 27 -0.32 -13.02 3.40
CA ASN A 27 0.21 -14.39 3.35
C ASN A 27 1.30 -14.62 4.40
N LEU A 28 2.17 -13.63 4.62
CA LEU A 28 3.20 -13.68 5.67
C LEU A 28 2.60 -13.53 7.08
N ASN A 29 1.44 -12.86 7.20
CA ASN A 29 0.79 -12.58 8.47
C ASN A 29 -0.64 -13.17 8.46
N PRO A 30 -0.80 -14.50 8.52
CA PRO A 30 -2.11 -15.16 8.40
C PRO A 30 -3.11 -14.78 9.50
N ARG A 31 -2.65 -14.17 10.60
CA ARG A 31 -3.50 -13.57 11.64
C ARG A 31 -4.29 -12.35 11.14
N ILE A 32 -3.87 -11.72 10.05
CA ILE A 32 -4.53 -10.56 9.47
C ILE A 32 -5.52 -11.05 8.43
N SER A 33 -6.77 -11.24 8.85
CA SER A 33 -7.87 -11.62 7.96
C SER A 33 -8.45 -10.44 7.18
N ASN A 34 -8.36 -9.22 7.74
CA ASN A 34 -8.84 -8.00 7.10
C ASN A 34 -7.71 -6.97 6.99
N PRO A 35 -7.28 -6.58 5.78
CA PRO A 35 -6.17 -5.66 5.59
C PRO A 35 -6.43 -4.23 6.06
N ASN A 36 -7.70 -3.87 6.30
CA ASN A 36 -8.08 -2.57 6.87
C ASN A 36 -8.11 -2.58 8.41
N LYS A 37 -7.86 -3.73 9.05
CA LYS A 37 -7.88 -3.88 10.51
C LYS A 37 -6.50 -4.22 11.05
N ILE A 38 -5.60 -3.26 11.00
CA ILE A 38 -4.30 -3.31 11.68
C ILE A 38 -4.26 -2.30 12.82
N HIS A 39 -3.56 -2.64 13.90
CA HIS A 39 -3.53 -1.81 15.11
C HIS A 39 -2.17 -1.17 15.31
N VAL A 40 -2.13 0.04 15.86
CA VAL A 40 -0.88 0.70 16.24
C VAL A 40 -0.12 -0.17 17.25
N GLY A 41 1.20 -0.30 17.05
CA GLY A 41 2.06 -1.19 17.82
C GLY A 41 2.07 -2.64 17.33
N GLU A 42 1.21 -3.00 16.38
CA GLU A 42 1.21 -4.35 15.81
C GLU A 42 2.48 -4.60 15.00
N ARG A 43 3.08 -5.78 15.19
CA ARG A 43 4.27 -6.21 14.44
C ARG A 43 3.82 -6.86 13.14
N ILE A 44 4.27 -6.38 12.00
CA ILE A 44 3.95 -6.92 10.67
C ILE A 44 5.22 -7.54 10.07
N GLU A 45 5.16 -8.79 9.66
CA GLU A 45 6.23 -9.43 8.91
C GLU A 45 6.21 -8.95 7.46
N VAL A 46 7.29 -8.32 7.02
CA VAL A 46 7.39 -7.72 5.67
C VAL A 46 8.27 -8.55 4.72
N GLY A 47 8.72 -9.73 5.16
CA GLY A 47 9.61 -10.59 4.38
C GLY A 47 11.01 -10.00 4.24
N ASN A 48 11.87 -10.64 3.44
CA ASN A 48 13.14 -10.07 3.02
C ASN A 48 12.98 -9.59 1.57
N LEU A 49 13.43 -8.36 1.30
CA LEU A 49 13.14 -7.59 0.08
C LEU A 49 13.82 -8.10 -1.20
N TRP A 50 14.33 -9.33 -1.20
CA TRP A 50 15.05 -9.90 -2.33
C TRP A 50 14.90 -11.43 -2.39
N SER A 51 13.69 -11.91 -2.66
CA SER A 51 13.49 -13.25 -3.23
C SER A 51 13.18 -13.10 -4.72
N GLY A 52 14.23 -12.82 -5.49
CA GLY A 52 14.18 -12.68 -6.95
C GLY A 52 13.88 -13.99 -7.69
N LEU A 53 12.70 -14.58 -7.51
CA LEU A 53 12.25 -15.77 -8.25
C LEU A 53 10.78 -15.70 -8.69
N ASN A 54 10.31 -14.54 -9.15
CA ASN A 54 9.18 -14.55 -10.09
C ASN A 54 9.29 -13.42 -11.14
N PRO A 55 9.82 -13.72 -12.34
CA PRO A 55 10.00 -12.76 -13.44
C PRO A 55 8.71 -12.09 -13.94
N TRP A 56 7.54 -12.57 -13.50
CA TRP A 56 6.22 -12.08 -13.94
C TRP A 56 5.61 -11.05 -12.98
N TRP A 57 5.86 -11.14 -11.67
CA TRP A 57 5.17 -10.29 -10.67
C TRP A 57 5.90 -8.97 -10.38
N GLY A 58 7.21 -8.89 -10.61
CA GLY A 58 8.01 -7.69 -10.33
C GLY A 58 7.65 -6.48 -11.20
N ASN A 59 7.26 -6.72 -12.46
CA ASN A 59 6.93 -5.67 -13.43
C ASN A 59 5.48 -5.17 -13.31
N GLU A 60 4.56 -6.04 -12.87
CA GLU A 60 3.16 -5.67 -12.63
C GLU A 60 3.01 -4.83 -11.36
N TYR A 61 3.79 -5.13 -10.32
CA TYR A 61 3.79 -4.33 -9.09
C TYR A 61 4.20 -2.87 -9.33
N GLN A 62 5.26 -2.65 -10.10
CA GLN A 62 5.71 -1.30 -10.47
C GLN A 62 4.64 -0.55 -11.26
N ARG A 63 3.99 -1.23 -12.23
CA ARG A 63 2.86 -0.67 -13.00
C ARG A 63 1.66 -0.34 -12.13
N GLY A 64 1.25 -1.26 -11.26
CA GLY A 64 0.13 -1.06 -10.35
C GLY A 64 0.35 0.07 -9.34
N GLN A 65 1.59 0.25 -8.87
CA GLN A 65 1.95 1.42 -8.05
C GLN A 65 1.80 2.73 -8.83
N GLU A 66 2.23 2.77 -10.08
CA GLU A 66 2.14 3.96 -10.92
C GLU A 66 0.69 4.32 -11.23
N GLU A 67 -0.15 3.32 -11.52
CA GLU A 67 -1.59 3.47 -11.71
C GLU A 67 -2.29 3.99 -10.45
N TYR A 68 -1.99 3.41 -9.29
CA TYR A 68 -2.53 3.90 -8.01
C TYR A 68 -2.11 5.35 -7.74
N ARG A 69 -0.82 5.67 -7.96
CA ARG A 69 -0.31 7.04 -7.79
C ARG A 69 -1.02 8.02 -8.72
N ARG A 70 -1.30 7.59 -9.96
CA ARG A 70 -2.02 8.38 -10.97
C ARG A 70 -3.48 8.61 -10.57
N GLY A 71 -4.19 7.57 -10.16
CA GLY A 71 -5.60 7.68 -9.73
C GLY A 71 -5.77 8.55 -8.48
N ARG A 72 -4.84 8.45 -7.52
CA ARG A 72 -4.87 9.31 -6.32
C ARG A 72 -4.64 10.78 -6.65
N ALA A 73 -3.73 11.07 -7.58
CA ALA A 73 -3.47 12.43 -8.07
C ALA A 73 -4.65 12.99 -8.90
N GLU A 74 -5.36 12.13 -9.62
CA GLU A 74 -6.58 12.50 -10.34
C GLU A 74 -7.72 12.87 -9.39
N TYR A 75 -7.94 12.08 -8.34
CA TYR A 75 -8.91 12.41 -7.27
C TYR A 75 -8.59 13.76 -6.62
N GLN A 76 -7.32 14.03 -6.32
CA GLN A 76 -6.90 15.31 -5.74
C GLN A 76 -7.22 16.49 -6.67
N ARG A 77 -6.91 16.36 -7.97
CA ARG A 77 -7.23 17.39 -8.97
C ARG A 77 -8.73 17.62 -9.09
N GLY A 78 -9.54 16.56 -9.17
CA GLY A 78 -10.99 16.68 -9.23
C GLY A 78 -11.58 17.35 -7.98
N ARG A 79 -11.02 17.05 -6.80
CA ARG A 79 -11.41 17.71 -5.53
C ARG A 79 -11.04 19.21 -5.53
N GLU A 80 -9.85 19.56 -6.00
CA GLU A 80 -9.42 20.96 -6.12
C GLU A 80 -10.31 21.74 -7.10
N GLU A 81 -10.63 21.14 -8.24
CA GLU A 81 -11.53 21.71 -9.24
C GLU A 81 -12.94 21.94 -8.68
N TYR A 82 -13.49 20.95 -7.97
CA TYR A 82 -14.77 21.08 -7.26
C TYR A 82 -14.77 22.26 -6.28
N LEU A 83 -13.72 22.38 -5.46
CA LEU A 83 -13.60 23.47 -4.49
C LEU A 83 -13.48 24.84 -5.16
N LYS A 84 -12.78 24.92 -6.30
CA LYS A 84 -12.61 26.15 -7.07
C LYS A 84 -13.90 26.62 -7.73
N ASN A 85 -14.75 25.69 -8.18
CA ASN A 85 -16.03 26.00 -8.81
C ASN A 85 -17.15 26.30 -7.81
N ARG A 86 -17.07 25.81 -6.57
CA ARG A 86 -18.09 26.07 -5.52
C ARG A 86 -18.11 27.51 -5.01
N GLY A 87 -17.06 28.30 -5.30
CA GLY A 87 -16.93 29.71 -4.90
C GLY A 87 -17.26 30.74 -5.99
N ARG A 88 -17.84 30.31 -7.13
CA ARG A 88 -18.36 31.18 -8.20
C ARG A 88 -19.88 31.18 -8.17
#